data_AF-A0A948Q472-F1
#
_entry.id   AF-A0A948Q472-F1
#
_cell.length_a   1.000
_cell.length_b   1.000
_cell.length_c   1.000
_cell.angle_alpha   90.00
_cell.angle_beta   90.00
_cell.angle_gamma   90.00
#
_symmetry.space_group_name_H-M   'P 1'
#
loop_
_entity.id
_entity.type
_entity.pdbx_description
1 polymer ?
#
loop_
_entity_poly.entity_id
_entity_poly.type
_entity_poly.pdbx_seq_one_letter_code
_entity_poly.pdbx_strand_id
1 'polypeptide(L)'
;MARSFKGKRNARRRLDDLLDQVKGKVGDSRDHRRGERWGGYRTLDVRRDRELFDRLVQLDFDYLMQQHFTAGPRTLADLLPQSVLGRAQNGHGWFTDEWGVQLQFPDATFDRILTVLEGSDPNLKGHLVRKRRGDMLRRFCEWTLANLQAADQELVIDGHPVFGVDFLADARVDMRAFLTGLVLAGFMDDWSYRETSMMQYKRTFAGFPYHIGGGDILIVDREKFEMCGLGDTGATVFVDDQLRELRRVGVVMADRDKGYSYPDQDQVYFRRCAGDGISDDMAMLFIGAMYGYDAMLGAFVMDAIDSYDKYVVDLVWGGLDTHLARTIQKRFLDLEGAPLVDDRRILELIHFAAKRQEPFTTLSSSHRRFIQLENPANVPTLLNHWRFLQGQPVYDIKLGYSRIPARQFYATARQRFTAFGLDVKDPEFLKKPERAGDRSRERKHRR
;
A
#
# COMPACT_ATOMS: atom_id res chain seq x y z
N MET A 1 34.88 -1.25 -41.80
CA MET A 1 33.41 -1.21 -41.95
C MET A 1 32.74 -2.24 -41.03
N ALA A 2 32.45 -1.94 -39.75
CA ALA A 2 31.75 -2.88 -38.84
C ALA A 2 31.02 -2.19 -37.67
N ARG A 3 30.38 -1.04 -37.90
CA ARG A 3 29.64 -0.30 -36.84
C ARG A 3 28.12 -0.21 -37.04
N SER A 4 27.52 -0.92 -38.01
CA SER A 4 26.09 -0.75 -38.35
C SER A 4 25.12 -1.83 -37.83
N PHE A 5 25.58 -2.90 -37.15
CA PHE A 5 24.69 -4.01 -36.76
C PHE A 5 24.10 -3.93 -35.34
N LYS A 6 24.65 -3.09 -34.44
CA LYS A 6 24.12 -2.93 -33.07
C LYS A 6 22.81 -2.13 -33.02
N GLY A 7 22.60 -1.15 -33.91
CA GLY A 7 21.38 -0.34 -33.95
C GLY A 7 20.13 -1.10 -34.39
N LYS A 8 20.25 -1.99 -35.40
CA LYS A 8 19.11 -2.75 -35.94
C LYS A 8 18.57 -3.82 -34.99
N ARG A 9 19.44 -4.44 -34.17
CA ARG A 9 19.03 -5.41 -33.13
C ARG A 9 18.23 -4.75 -32.01
N ASN A 10 18.48 -3.47 -31.74
CA ASN A 10 17.77 -2.70 -30.72
C ASN A 10 16.39 -2.24 -31.20
N ALA A 11 16.28 -1.84 -32.48
CA ALA A 11 15.00 -1.46 -33.09
C ALA A 11 14.01 -2.63 -33.20
N ARG A 12 14.49 -3.83 -33.55
CA ARG A 12 13.64 -5.03 -33.64
C ARG A 12 13.11 -5.46 -32.27
N ARG A 13 13.95 -5.42 -31.23
CA ARG A 13 13.53 -5.67 -29.85
C ARG A 13 12.53 -4.64 -29.36
N ARG A 14 12.71 -3.36 -29.69
CA ARG A 14 11.74 -2.29 -29.39
C ARG A 14 10.40 -2.50 -30.09
N LEU A 15 10.42 -2.96 -31.35
CA LEU A 15 9.22 -3.28 -32.10
C LEU A 15 8.51 -4.52 -31.52
N ASP A 16 9.26 -5.55 -31.14
CA ASP A 16 8.73 -6.74 -30.47
C ASP A 16 8.15 -6.36 -29.08
N ASP A 17 8.80 -5.48 -28.32
CA ASP A 17 8.29 -4.96 -27.04
C ASP A 17 7.02 -4.12 -27.23
N LEU A 18 6.93 -3.32 -28.31
CA LEU A 18 5.72 -2.57 -28.70
C LEU A 18 4.59 -3.48 -29.20
N LEU A 19 4.92 -4.56 -29.93
CA LEU A 19 3.95 -5.53 -30.43
C LEU A 19 3.44 -6.45 -29.30
N ASP A 20 4.28 -6.79 -28.32
CA ASP A 20 3.87 -7.47 -27.10
C ASP A 20 3.03 -6.55 -26.19
N GLN A 21 3.27 -5.23 -26.22
CA GLN A 21 2.43 -4.21 -25.57
C GLN A 21 1.03 -4.12 -26.21
N VAL A 22 0.93 -4.13 -27.54
CA VAL A 22 -0.37 -4.15 -28.25
C VAL A 22 -1.13 -5.47 -28.03
N LYS A 23 -0.43 -6.55 -27.67
CA LYS A 23 -1.01 -7.90 -27.45
C LYS A 23 -1.27 -8.24 -25.98
N GLY A 24 -1.18 -7.27 -25.05
CA GLY A 24 -1.47 -7.50 -23.63
C GLY A 24 -0.48 -8.42 -22.91
N LYS A 25 0.72 -8.64 -23.46
CA LYS A 25 1.80 -9.43 -22.84
C LYS A 25 2.82 -8.53 -22.15
N VAL A 26 2.36 -7.53 -21.39
CA VAL A 26 3.29 -6.67 -20.67
C VAL A 26 3.83 -7.44 -19.46
N GLY A 27 5.06 -7.92 -19.53
CA GLY A 27 5.75 -8.43 -18.35
C GLY A 27 6.00 -7.31 -17.33
N ASP A 28 6.00 -7.63 -16.04
CA ASP A 28 6.19 -6.75 -14.86
C ASP A 28 7.50 -5.92 -14.83
N SER A 29 8.25 -5.89 -15.93
CA SER A 29 9.47 -5.14 -16.10
C SER A 29 9.34 -3.64 -15.83
N ARG A 30 8.13 -3.07 -15.99
CA ARG A 30 7.83 -1.65 -15.74
C ARG A 30 7.59 -1.33 -14.26
N ASP A 31 7.28 -2.35 -13.47
CA ASP A 31 7.18 -2.26 -12.01
C ASP A 31 8.54 -2.37 -11.33
N HIS A 32 9.62 -2.54 -12.10
CA HIS A 32 10.97 -2.62 -11.54
C HIS A 32 11.53 -1.22 -11.32
N ARG A 33 11.94 -0.95 -10.08
CA ARG A 33 12.99 0.03 -9.80
C ARG A 33 14.25 -0.52 -10.47
N ARG A 34 14.57 -0.05 -11.69
CA ARG A 34 15.82 -0.45 -12.36
C ARG A 34 16.96 -0.10 -11.42
N GLY A 35 17.75 -1.11 -11.03
CA GLY A 35 18.77 -0.98 -9.99
C GLY A 35 19.73 0.19 -10.22
N GLU A 36 20.39 0.62 -9.15
CA GLU A 36 21.25 1.81 -8.96
C GLU A 36 22.38 2.05 -10.01
N ARG A 37 22.49 1.23 -11.06
CA ARG A 37 23.58 1.29 -12.04
C ARG A 37 23.29 2.06 -13.34
N TRP A 38 22.10 2.60 -13.57
CA TRP A 38 21.77 3.24 -14.86
C TRP A 38 20.96 4.54 -14.71
N GLY A 39 21.56 5.66 -15.10
CA GLY A 39 20.94 6.97 -15.42
C GLY A 39 20.37 7.73 -14.22
N GLY A 40 20.76 8.99 -14.02
CA GLY A 40 20.10 9.87 -13.03
C GLY A 40 18.60 10.03 -13.28
N TYR A 41 17.91 10.79 -12.43
CA TYR A 41 16.52 11.19 -12.69
C TYR A 41 16.48 12.58 -13.33
N ARG A 42 15.40 12.87 -14.05
CA ARG A 42 15.06 14.21 -14.52
C ARG A 42 13.84 14.70 -13.77
N THR A 43 13.98 15.79 -13.05
CA THR A 43 12.85 16.52 -12.48
C THR A 43 12.22 17.39 -13.57
N LEU A 44 10.94 17.19 -13.80
CA LEU A 44 10.10 17.91 -14.75
C LEU A 44 9.00 18.65 -14.00
N ASP A 45 8.37 19.61 -14.66
CA ASP A 45 7.29 20.42 -14.10
C ASP A 45 6.00 20.12 -14.86
N VAL A 46 4.92 19.81 -14.15
CA VAL A 46 3.65 19.40 -14.78
C VAL A 46 3.10 20.48 -15.71
N ARG A 47 3.30 21.76 -15.40
CA ARG A 47 2.79 22.86 -16.23
C ARG A 47 3.63 23.05 -17.49
N ARG A 48 4.95 22.98 -17.38
CA ARG A 48 5.88 23.15 -18.51
C ARG A 48 5.89 21.95 -19.44
N ASP A 49 5.81 20.73 -18.89
CA ASP A 49 5.90 19.47 -19.61
C ASP A 49 4.50 18.79 -19.74
N ARG A 50 3.44 19.60 -19.82
CA ARG A 50 2.03 19.14 -19.74
C ARG A 50 1.68 18.01 -20.70
N GLU A 51 1.98 18.16 -21.99
CA GLU A 51 1.59 17.15 -23.00
C GLU A 51 2.27 15.80 -22.74
N LEU A 52 3.52 15.82 -22.26
CA LEU A 52 4.24 14.62 -21.89
C LEU A 52 3.61 14.00 -20.63
N PHE A 53 3.39 14.81 -19.59
CA PHE A 53 2.75 14.37 -18.36
C PHE A 53 1.39 13.71 -18.62
N ASP A 54 0.51 14.38 -19.37
CA ASP A 54 -0.85 13.89 -19.67
C ASP A 54 -0.80 12.52 -20.37
N ARG A 55 0.12 12.36 -21.33
CA ARG A 55 0.32 11.08 -22.04
C ARG A 55 0.83 9.98 -21.12
N LEU A 56 1.79 10.27 -20.25
CA LEU A 56 2.38 9.28 -19.34
C LEU A 56 1.36 8.81 -18.30
N VAL A 57 0.52 9.71 -17.79
CA VAL A 57 -0.59 9.39 -16.88
C VAL A 57 -1.57 8.42 -17.53
N GLN A 58 -2.02 8.70 -18.75
CA GLN A 58 -2.95 7.83 -19.48
C GLN A 58 -2.33 6.44 -19.72
N LEU A 59 -1.10 6.39 -20.23
CA LEU A 59 -0.39 5.12 -20.49
C LEU A 59 -0.18 4.29 -19.21
N ASP A 60 0.17 4.93 -18.08
CA ASP A 60 0.37 4.20 -16.83
C ASP A 60 -0.94 3.68 -16.24
N PHE A 61 -2.00 4.50 -16.29
CA PHE A 61 -3.32 4.10 -15.83
C PHE A 61 -3.88 2.94 -16.66
N ASP A 62 -3.81 3.02 -18.00
CA ASP A 62 -4.26 1.95 -18.89
C ASP A 62 -3.48 0.66 -18.66
N TYR A 63 -2.16 0.76 -18.47
CA TYR A 63 -1.33 -0.39 -18.13
C TYR A 63 -1.75 -1.02 -16.81
N LEU A 64 -2.02 -0.22 -15.78
CA LEU A 64 -2.50 -0.70 -14.49
C LEU A 64 -3.87 -1.36 -14.62
N MET A 65 -4.82 -0.75 -15.33
CA MET A 65 -6.16 -1.31 -15.55
C MET A 65 -6.15 -2.67 -16.29
N GLN A 66 -5.09 -2.96 -17.06
CA GLN A 66 -4.89 -4.24 -17.75
C GLN A 66 -4.26 -5.32 -16.86
N GLN A 67 -3.78 -4.99 -15.66
CA GLN A 67 -3.25 -5.99 -14.73
C GLN A 67 -4.37 -6.84 -14.13
N HIS A 68 -4.01 -8.04 -13.66
CA HIS A 68 -4.95 -8.94 -13.01
C HIS A 68 -5.11 -8.60 -11.53
N PHE A 69 -6.32 -8.27 -11.11
CA PHE A 69 -6.69 -8.03 -9.71
C PHE A 69 -7.91 -8.86 -9.33
N THR A 70 -8.07 -9.12 -8.04
CA THR A 70 -9.31 -9.64 -7.46
C THR A 70 -10.25 -8.49 -7.10
N ALA A 71 -10.49 -7.57 -8.05
CA ALA A 71 -11.42 -6.46 -7.90
C ALA A 71 -11.89 -5.99 -9.27
N GLY A 72 -13.15 -5.55 -9.34
CA GLY A 72 -13.76 -5.07 -10.57
C GLY A 72 -13.20 -3.73 -11.07
N PRO A 73 -13.38 -3.39 -12.37
CA PRO A 73 -12.88 -2.15 -12.96
C PRO A 73 -13.33 -0.88 -12.25
N ARG A 74 -14.55 -0.87 -11.69
CA ARG A 74 -15.08 0.27 -10.93
C ARG A 74 -14.30 0.53 -9.65
N THR A 75 -13.98 -0.51 -8.88
CA THR A 75 -13.12 -0.40 -7.69
C THR A 75 -11.72 0.07 -8.08
N LEU A 76 -11.17 -0.49 -9.16
CA LEU A 76 -9.84 -0.13 -9.65
C LEU A 76 -9.78 1.33 -10.12
N ALA A 77 -10.84 1.85 -10.73
CA ALA A 77 -10.95 3.26 -11.11
C ALA A 77 -10.88 4.20 -9.90
N ASP A 78 -11.41 3.78 -8.75
CA ASP A 78 -11.29 4.53 -7.51
C ASP A 78 -9.91 4.34 -6.85
N LEU A 79 -9.28 3.16 -6.94
CA LEU A 79 -8.00 2.83 -6.29
C LEU A 79 -6.75 3.30 -7.04
N LEU A 80 -6.65 3.00 -8.34
CA LEU A 80 -5.41 3.09 -9.12
C LEU A 80 -4.86 4.50 -9.39
N PRO A 81 -5.66 5.59 -9.43
CA PRO A 81 -5.11 6.93 -9.69
C PRO A 81 -4.00 7.33 -8.70
N GLN A 82 -4.06 6.86 -7.44
CA GLN A 82 -3.00 7.12 -6.46
C GLN A 82 -1.70 6.36 -6.75
N SER A 83 -1.80 5.20 -7.41
CA SER A 83 -0.61 4.46 -7.84
C SER A 83 0.07 5.19 -9.01
N VAL A 84 -0.71 5.79 -9.91
CA VAL A 84 -0.18 6.64 -10.99
C VAL A 84 0.48 7.87 -10.38
N LEU A 85 -0.14 8.53 -9.40
CA LEU A 85 0.46 9.66 -8.69
C LEU A 85 1.82 9.31 -8.08
N GLY A 86 1.88 8.23 -7.30
CA GLY A 86 3.13 7.79 -6.68
C GLY A 86 4.22 7.45 -7.72
N ARG A 87 3.83 6.90 -8.88
CA ARG A 87 4.77 6.64 -9.98
C ARG A 87 5.22 7.90 -10.70
N ALA A 88 4.35 8.89 -10.86
CA ALA A 88 4.69 10.18 -11.45
C ALA A 88 5.70 10.94 -10.60
N GLN A 89 5.44 11.03 -9.29
CA GLN A 89 6.32 11.74 -8.36
C GLN A 89 7.70 11.10 -8.24
N ASN A 90 7.77 9.75 -8.31
CA ASN A 90 9.02 9.01 -8.10
C ASN A 90 9.73 8.56 -9.40
N GLY A 91 9.10 8.71 -10.56
CA GLY A 91 9.69 8.34 -11.86
C GLY A 91 9.71 6.83 -12.10
N HIS A 92 8.55 6.20 -12.03
CA HIS A 92 8.36 4.75 -12.16
C HIS A 92 7.26 4.38 -13.14
N GLY A 93 7.11 3.09 -13.47
CA GLY A 93 6.10 2.64 -14.43
C GLY A 93 6.38 3.21 -15.82
N TRP A 94 5.42 3.93 -16.38
CA TRP A 94 5.60 4.65 -17.65
C TRP A 94 6.37 5.97 -17.54
N PHE A 95 6.65 6.47 -16.34
CA PHE A 95 7.42 7.69 -16.11
C PHE A 95 8.93 7.47 -16.27
N THR A 96 9.30 6.92 -17.42
CA THR A 96 10.69 6.71 -17.86
C THR A 96 10.81 7.05 -19.34
N ASP A 97 11.91 7.68 -19.75
CA ASP A 97 12.14 7.94 -21.17
C ASP A 97 12.62 6.70 -21.94
N GLU A 98 12.87 6.87 -23.25
CA GLU A 98 13.29 5.80 -24.15
C GLU A 98 14.67 5.18 -23.82
N TRP A 99 15.47 5.85 -22.99
CA TRP A 99 16.75 5.37 -22.48
C TRP A 99 16.61 4.76 -21.08
N GLY A 100 15.42 4.83 -20.48
CA GLY A 100 15.12 4.33 -19.15
C GLY A 100 15.51 5.29 -18.02
N VAL A 101 15.72 6.58 -18.32
CA VAL A 101 15.92 7.63 -17.32
C VAL A 101 14.59 7.90 -16.64
N GLN A 102 14.60 8.00 -15.31
CA GLN A 102 13.39 8.27 -14.51
C GLN A 102 12.95 9.72 -14.74
N LEU A 103 11.65 9.91 -15.01
CA LEU A 103 11.04 11.22 -15.19
C LEU A 103 10.16 11.52 -13.97
N GLN A 104 10.62 12.41 -13.10
CA GLN A 104 9.92 12.76 -11.87
C GLN A 104 9.12 14.03 -12.05
N PHE A 105 7.87 14.02 -11.58
CA PHE A 105 6.99 15.18 -11.51
C PHE A 105 6.63 15.42 -10.03
N PRO A 106 7.51 16.05 -9.23
CA PRO A 106 7.27 16.23 -7.80
C PRO A 106 6.06 17.10 -7.49
N ASP A 107 5.68 17.99 -8.41
CA ASP A 107 4.51 18.87 -8.34
C ASP A 107 3.21 18.19 -8.82
N ALA A 108 3.25 16.90 -9.17
CA ALA A 108 2.05 16.14 -9.50
C ALA A 108 1.15 16.00 -8.26
N THR A 109 -0.16 16.18 -8.46
CA THR A 109 -1.20 16.04 -7.44
C THR A 109 -2.27 15.04 -7.87
N PHE A 110 -3.01 14.49 -6.92
CA PHE A 110 -4.10 13.54 -7.21
C PHE A 110 -5.16 14.15 -8.13
N ASP A 111 -5.57 15.40 -7.89
CA ASP A 111 -6.55 16.08 -8.74
C ASP A 111 -6.02 16.34 -10.15
N ARG A 112 -4.70 16.54 -10.32
CA ARG A 112 -4.11 16.66 -11.66
C ARG A 112 -4.15 15.33 -12.40
N ILE A 113 -3.83 14.21 -11.73
CA ILE A 113 -3.95 12.87 -12.32
C ILE A 113 -5.40 12.66 -12.79
N LEU A 114 -6.38 12.94 -11.93
CA LEU A 114 -7.79 12.78 -12.25
C LEU A 114 -8.27 13.72 -13.38
N THR A 115 -7.77 14.95 -13.44
CA THR A 115 -8.08 15.89 -14.55
C THR A 115 -7.64 15.33 -15.89
N VAL A 116 -6.49 14.64 -15.95
CA VAL A 116 -6.02 14.00 -17.19
C VAL A 116 -6.90 12.81 -17.56
N LEU A 117 -7.25 11.98 -16.57
CA LEU A 117 -8.04 10.76 -16.78
C LEU A 117 -9.53 11.05 -17.07
N GLU A 118 -10.05 12.19 -16.61
CA GLU A 118 -11.41 12.65 -16.95
C GLU A 118 -11.62 12.77 -18.46
N GLY A 119 -10.57 13.10 -19.21
CA GLY A 119 -10.62 13.19 -20.67
C GLY A 119 -10.96 11.87 -21.36
N SER A 120 -10.67 10.72 -20.73
CA SER A 120 -11.01 9.38 -21.25
C SER A 120 -12.24 8.77 -20.57
N ASP A 121 -12.46 9.04 -19.28
CA ASP A 121 -13.64 8.59 -18.54
C ASP A 121 -14.19 9.72 -17.64
N PRO A 122 -15.37 10.29 -17.96
CA PRO A 122 -16.00 11.32 -17.15
C PRO A 122 -16.30 10.91 -15.70
N ASN A 123 -16.28 9.61 -15.37
CA ASN A 123 -16.46 9.13 -14.00
C ASN A 123 -15.19 9.32 -13.13
N LEU A 124 -14.05 9.62 -13.74
CA LEU A 124 -12.78 9.89 -13.06
C LEU A 124 -12.60 11.37 -12.68
N LYS A 125 -13.66 12.17 -12.68
CA LYS A 125 -13.66 13.53 -12.12
C LYS A 125 -13.23 13.54 -10.65
N GLY A 126 -12.34 14.47 -10.31
CA GLY A 126 -11.76 14.67 -8.96
C GLY A 126 -12.76 14.52 -7.82
N HIS A 127 -13.76 15.40 -7.79
CA HIS A 127 -14.79 15.41 -6.74
C HIS A 127 -15.65 14.14 -6.71
N LEU A 128 -15.89 13.48 -7.85
CA LEU A 128 -16.67 12.24 -7.88
C LEU A 128 -15.89 11.08 -7.28
N VAL A 129 -14.60 10.91 -7.64
CA VAL A 129 -13.74 9.86 -7.09
C VAL A 129 -13.58 10.05 -5.58
N ARG A 130 -13.24 11.27 -5.13
CA ARG A 130 -13.10 11.58 -3.69
C ARG A 130 -14.39 11.29 -2.92
N LYS A 131 -15.56 11.68 -3.47
CA LYS A 131 -16.86 11.40 -2.86
C LYS A 131 -17.14 9.90 -2.79
N ARG A 132 -16.92 9.15 -3.88
CA ARG A 132 -17.15 7.69 -3.90
C ARG A 132 -16.27 6.96 -2.88
N ARG A 133 -15.00 7.35 -2.76
CA ARG A 133 -14.09 6.84 -1.73
C ARG A 133 -14.64 7.12 -0.33
N GLY A 134 -15.02 8.37 -0.03
CA GLY A 134 -15.61 8.75 1.25
C GLY A 134 -16.91 7.99 1.57
N ASP A 135 -17.84 7.90 0.62
CA ASP A 135 -19.11 7.17 0.78
C ASP A 135 -18.90 5.66 1.01
N MET A 136 -17.90 5.07 0.36
CA MET A 136 -17.52 3.68 0.57
C MET A 136 -16.97 3.46 1.98
N LEU A 137 -16.08 4.33 2.44
CA LEU A 137 -15.47 4.26 3.77
C LEU A 137 -16.49 4.51 4.89
N ARG A 138 -17.36 5.51 4.73
CA ARG A 138 -18.43 5.82 5.68
C ARG A 138 -19.36 4.62 5.87
N ARG A 139 -19.82 4.01 4.77
CA ARG A 139 -20.68 2.81 4.83
C ARG A 139 -19.99 1.64 5.53
N PHE A 140 -18.69 1.45 5.28
CA PHE A 140 -17.93 0.43 6.00
C PHE A 140 -17.88 0.71 7.51
N CYS A 141 -17.60 1.95 7.92
CA CYS A 141 -17.60 2.33 9.34
C CYS A 141 -18.97 2.11 9.99
N GLU A 142 -20.05 2.55 9.34
CA GLU A 142 -21.43 2.34 9.80
C GLU A 142 -21.73 0.83 9.98
N TRP A 143 -21.37 0.02 8.99
CA TRP A 143 -21.52 -1.43 9.04
C TRP A 143 -20.68 -2.07 10.16
N THR A 144 -19.42 -1.66 10.35
CA THR A 144 -18.56 -2.19 11.43
C THR A 144 -19.15 -1.87 12.80
N LEU A 145 -19.56 -0.61 13.02
CA LEU A 145 -20.09 -0.17 14.31
C LEU A 145 -21.46 -0.78 14.63
N ALA A 146 -22.28 -1.07 13.62
CA ALA A 146 -23.55 -1.77 13.80
C ALA A 146 -23.38 -3.25 14.22
N ASN A 147 -22.23 -3.86 13.91
CA ASN A 147 -21.99 -5.30 14.10
C ASN A 147 -20.93 -5.61 15.18
N LEU A 148 -20.62 -4.66 16.08
CA LEU A 148 -19.56 -4.82 17.10
C LEU A 148 -19.72 -6.04 18.02
N GLN A 149 -20.95 -6.46 18.26
CA GLN A 149 -21.30 -7.56 19.17
C GLN A 149 -21.85 -8.80 18.43
N ALA A 150 -21.87 -8.77 17.09
CA ALA A 150 -22.18 -9.97 16.31
C ALA A 150 -21.10 -11.03 16.56
N ALA A 151 -21.50 -12.32 16.59
CA ALA A 151 -20.52 -13.40 16.70
C ALA A 151 -19.74 -13.55 15.38
N ASP A 152 -20.46 -13.54 14.27
CA ASP A 152 -19.92 -13.64 12.92
C ASP A 152 -20.65 -12.72 11.95
N GLN A 153 -20.01 -12.39 10.83
CA GLN A 153 -20.61 -11.54 9.80
C GLN A 153 -20.00 -11.80 8.42
N GLU A 154 -20.82 -11.69 7.37
CA GLU A 154 -20.36 -11.70 5.99
C GLU A 154 -19.72 -10.36 5.61
N LEU A 155 -18.58 -10.39 4.92
CA LEU A 155 -17.88 -9.20 4.43
C LEU A 155 -18.53 -8.63 3.16
N VAL A 156 -19.84 -8.35 3.26
CA VAL A 156 -20.69 -7.83 2.20
C VAL A 156 -21.46 -6.60 2.71
N ILE A 157 -21.43 -5.52 1.93
CA ILE A 157 -22.13 -4.25 2.19
C ILE A 157 -22.93 -3.89 0.95
N ASP A 158 -24.23 -3.62 1.11
CA ASP A 158 -25.16 -3.31 0.01
C ASP A 158 -25.16 -4.38 -1.12
N GLY A 159 -24.97 -5.66 -0.76
CA GLY A 159 -24.91 -6.77 -1.73
C GLY A 159 -23.61 -6.86 -2.51
N HIS A 160 -22.57 -6.12 -2.13
CA HIS A 160 -21.25 -6.15 -2.74
C HIS A 160 -20.17 -6.52 -1.72
N PRO A 161 -19.11 -7.25 -2.11
CA PRO A 161 -17.99 -7.51 -1.20
C PRO A 161 -17.39 -6.20 -0.69
N VAL A 162 -16.90 -6.20 0.55
CA VAL A 162 -16.20 -5.05 1.14
C VAL A 162 -15.11 -4.54 0.18
N PHE A 163 -15.20 -3.25 -0.14
CA PHE A 163 -14.33 -2.55 -1.09
C PHE A 163 -14.26 -3.17 -2.50
N GLY A 164 -15.25 -3.97 -2.89
CA GLY A 164 -15.31 -4.61 -4.20
C GLY A 164 -14.20 -5.65 -4.44
N VAL A 165 -13.67 -6.26 -3.37
CA VAL A 165 -12.62 -7.27 -3.45
C VAL A 165 -13.24 -8.67 -3.56
N ASP A 166 -13.03 -9.33 -4.70
CA ASP A 166 -13.80 -10.52 -5.10
C ASP A 166 -13.67 -11.69 -4.12
N PHE A 167 -12.48 -11.93 -3.56
CA PHE A 167 -12.28 -13.04 -2.63
C PHE A 167 -12.93 -12.81 -1.24
N LEU A 168 -13.48 -11.63 -0.97
CA LEU A 168 -14.26 -11.35 0.24
C LEU A 168 -15.76 -11.64 0.06
N ALA A 169 -16.24 -11.89 -1.16
CA ALA A 169 -17.68 -12.01 -1.44
C ALA A 169 -18.37 -13.13 -0.65
N ASP A 170 -17.66 -14.24 -0.41
CA ASP A 170 -18.16 -15.39 0.34
C ASP A 170 -17.50 -15.52 1.73
N ALA A 171 -16.77 -14.50 2.17
CA ALA A 171 -16.06 -14.54 3.43
C ALA A 171 -17.01 -14.20 4.59
N ARG A 172 -17.21 -15.17 5.48
CA ARG A 172 -17.82 -14.99 6.80
C ARG A 172 -16.72 -15.05 7.86
N VAL A 173 -16.66 -14.03 8.70
CA VAL A 173 -15.59 -13.87 9.70
C VAL A 173 -16.14 -13.92 11.12
N ASP A 174 -15.37 -14.47 12.05
CA ASP A 174 -15.53 -14.18 13.47
C ASP A 174 -15.29 -12.68 13.70
N MET A 175 -16.33 -11.99 14.15
CA MET A 175 -16.30 -10.53 14.20
C MET A 175 -15.34 -10.02 15.25
N ARG A 176 -15.14 -10.72 16.36
CA ARG A 176 -14.20 -10.28 17.41
C ARG A 176 -12.75 -10.37 16.92
N ALA A 177 -12.39 -11.44 16.23
CA ALA A 177 -11.09 -11.60 15.60
C ALA A 177 -10.89 -10.56 14.48
N PHE A 178 -11.88 -10.37 13.62
CA PHE A 178 -11.84 -9.36 12.56
C PHE A 178 -11.63 -7.94 13.12
N LEU A 179 -12.41 -7.54 14.14
CA LEU A 179 -12.25 -6.25 14.83
C LEU A 179 -10.90 -6.12 15.53
N THR A 180 -10.36 -7.22 16.08
CA THR A 180 -9.00 -7.24 16.65
C THR A 180 -7.95 -6.88 15.58
N GLY A 181 -8.09 -7.44 14.39
CA GLY A 181 -7.26 -7.12 13.23
C GLY A 181 -7.35 -5.66 12.80
N LEU A 182 -8.57 -5.12 12.70
CA LEU A 182 -8.83 -3.71 12.40
C LEU A 182 -8.14 -2.79 13.41
N VAL A 183 -8.32 -3.05 14.71
CA VAL A 183 -7.74 -2.23 15.78
C VAL A 183 -6.21 -2.27 15.75
N LEU A 184 -5.62 -3.46 15.63
CA LEU A 184 -4.17 -3.64 15.59
C LEU A 184 -3.53 -2.88 14.42
N ALA A 185 -4.07 -3.06 13.21
CA ALA A 185 -3.57 -2.38 12.02
C ALA A 185 -3.82 -0.87 12.07
N GLY A 186 -4.98 -0.42 12.59
CA GLY A 186 -5.29 1.01 12.65
C GLY A 186 -4.42 1.80 13.63
N PHE A 187 -3.82 1.14 14.63
CA PHE A 187 -2.86 1.79 15.53
C PHE A 187 -1.39 1.61 15.14
N MET A 188 -1.06 0.72 14.19
CA MET A 188 0.35 0.49 13.83
C MET A 188 0.99 1.75 13.20
N ASP A 189 0.18 2.57 12.53
CA ASP A 189 0.62 3.79 11.86
C ASP A 189 0.52 5.05 12.72
N ASP A 190 -0.09 4.94 13.91
CA ASP A 190 -0.16 6.03 14.88
C ASP A 190 1.23 6.39 15.43
N TRP A 191 1.62 7.65 15.29
CA TRP A 191 2.93 8.14 15.71
C TRP A 191 3.18 7.93 17.21
N SER A 192 2.18 8.14 18.06
CA SER A 192 2.34 8.00 19.51
C SER A 192 2.60 6.55 19.92
N TYR A 193 1.96 5.58 19.26
CA TYR A 193 2.26 4.16 19.48
C TYR A 193 3.64 3.76 18.94
N ARG A 194 4.06 4.30 17.78
CA ARG A 194 5.42 4.07 17.26
C ARG A 194 6.49 4.62 18.17
N GLU A 195 6.29 5.83 18.69
CA GLU A 195 7.19 6.46 19.65
C GLU A 195 7.26 5.63 20.95
N THR A 196 6.10 5.26 21.49
CA THR A 196 6.00 4.40 22.68
C THR A 196 6.67 3.04 22.47
N SER A 197 6.56 2.45 21.28
CA SER A 197 7.24 1.20 20.94
C SER A 197 8.76 1.35 20.98
N MET A 198 9.32 2.45 20.47
CA MET A 198 10.76 2.76 20.62
C MET A 198 11.16 3.06 22.07
N MET A 199 10.23 3.54 22.90
CA MET A 199 10.48 3.71 24.34
C MET A 199 10.54 2.36 25.06
N GLN A 200 9.62 1.44 24.74
CA GLN A 200 9.51 0.12 25.36
C GLN A 200 10.59 -0.85 24.87
N TYR A 201 10.76 -0.98 23.55
CA TYR A 201 11.71 -1.88 22.92
C TYR A 201 12.97 -1.11 22.51
N LYS A 202 14.01 -1.15 23.34
CA LYS A 202 15.27 -0.45 23.01
C LYS A 202 16.11 -1.13 21.94
N ARG A 203 15.82 -2.41 21.64
CA ARG A 203 16.63 -3.25 20.76
C ARG A 203 15.80 -4.04 19.75
N THR A 204 16.41 -4.31 18.61
CA THR A 204 15.95 -5.30 17.63
C THR A 204 16.10 -6.71 18.19
N PHE A 205 15.53 -7.72 17.51
CA PHE A 205 15.70 -9.12 17.89
C PHE A 205 17.16 -9.58 17.88
N ALA A 206 18.00 -8.97 17.04
CA ALA A 206 19.45 -9.22 17.02
C ALA A 206 20.25 -8.34 18.01
N GLY A 207 19.58 -7.54 18.84
CA GLY A 207 20.21 -6.76 19.91
C GLY A 207 20.76 -5.39 19.49
N PHE A 208 20.55 -4.95 18.24
CA PHE A 208 20.94 -3.62 17.77
C PHE A 208 19.95 -2.54 18.23
N PRO A 209 20.31 -1.25 18.24
CA PRO A 209 19.37 -0.17 18.56
C PRO A 209 18.12 -0.23 17.67
N TYR A 210 16.95 -0.19 18.31
CA TYR A 210 15.67 -0.19 17.62
C TYR A 210 15.24 1.24 17.29
N HIS A 211 14.83 1.44 16.04
CA HIS A 211 14.42 2.74 15.51
C HIS A 211 13.42 2.57 14.38
N ILE A 212 12.34 3.36 14.40
CA ILE A 212 11.33 3.40 13.34
C ILE A 212 11.08 4.85 12.93
N GLY A 213 10.97 5.07 11.63
CA GLY A 213 10.42 6.32 11.09
C GLY A 213 8.90 6.40 11.24
N GLY A 214 8.37 7.61 11.24
CA GLY A 214 6.94 7.83 11.40
C GLY A 214 6.58 9.30 11.35
N GLY A 215 5.28 9.57 11.40
CA GLY A 215 4.73 10.89 11.24
C GLY A 215 3.23 10.91 11.51
N ASP A 216 2.66 12.11 11.49
CA ASP A 216 1.24 12.34 11.72
C ASP A 216 0.54 12.76 10.42
N ILE A 217 -0.66 12.26 10.19
CA ILE A 217 -1.58 12.84 9.19
C ILE A 217 -2.34 13.98 9.88
N LEU A 218 -2.14 15.20 9.38
CA LEU A 218 -2.75 16.40 9.93
C LEU A 218 -3.62 17.09 8.87
N ILE A 219 -4.71 17.69 9.33
CA ILE A 219 -5.57 18.52 8.47
C ILE A 219 -4.96 19.91 8.37
N VAL A 220 -4.85 20.42 7.15
CA VAL A 220 -4.27 21.75 6.86
C VAL A 220 -5.28 22.64 6.14
N ASP A 221 -5.16 23.95 6.36
CA ASP A 221 -5.75 24.97 5.51
C ASP A 221 -4.91 25.03 4.23
N ARG A 222 -5.54 24.69 3.09
CA ARG A 222 -4.81 24.44 1.85
C ARG A 222 -4.12 25.69 1.33
N GLU A 223 -4.81 26.83 1.36
CA GLU A 223 -4.27 28.10 0.87
C GLU A 223 -3.06 28.52 1.71
N LYS A 224 -3.18 28.48 3.04
CA LYS A 224 -2.07 28.83 3.93
C LYS A 224 -0.91 27.85 3.83
N PHE A 225 -1.19 26.56 3.65
CA PHE A 225 -0.16 25.55 3.44
C PHE A 225 0.65 25.83 2.17
N GLU A 226 -0.02 26.15 1.07
CA GLU A 226 0.62 26.56 -0.19
C GLU A 226 1.42 27.86 -0.02
N MET A 227 0.87 28.88 0.66
CA MET A 227 1.55 30.15 0.93
C MET A 227 2.83 29.98 1.78
N CYS A 228 2.85 29.03 2.70
CA CYS A 228 4.04 28.73 3.51
C CYS A 228 5.12 27.97 2.75
N GLY A 229 4.84 27.48 1.53
CA GLY A 229 5.83 26.80 0.69
C GLY A 229 6.38 25.50 1.30
N LEU A 230 5.59 24.82 2.15
CA LEU A 230 6.04 23.65 2.90
C LEU A 230 6.35 22.43 2.02
N GLY A 231 5.80 22.36 0.81
CA GLY A 231 6.09 21.30 -0.17
C GLY A 231 5.80 19.90 0.36
N ASP A 232 6.71 18.95 0.12
CA ASP A 232 6.63 17.59 0.65
C ASP A 232 7.10 17.53 2.12
N THR A 233 6.14 17.65 3.04
CA THR A 233 6.36 17.55 4.49
C THR A 233 6.70 16.12 4.95
N GLY A 234 6.64 15.12 4.06
CA GLY A 234 7.11 13.77 4.31
C GLY A 234 8.61 13.61 4.15
N ALA A 235 9.30 14.55 3.49
CA ALA A 235 10.75 14.51 3.29
C ALA A 235 11.56 15.14 4.44
N THR A 236 10.93 15.97 5.27
CA THR A 236 11.58 16.73 6.35
C THR A 236 10.99 16.39 7.71
N VAL A 237 11.82 16.28 8.75
CA VAL A 237 11.36 16.04 10.12
C VAL A 237 10.84 17.34 10.74
N PHE A 238 9.63 17.28 11.31
CA PHE A 238 8.97 18.36 12.03
C PHE A 238 8.93 18.06 13.53
N VAL A 239 9.60 18.91 14.31
CA VAL A 239 9.54 18.84 15.79
C VAL A 239 8.25 19.47 16.32
N ASP A 240 7.93 19.22 17.59
CA ASP A 240 6.71 19.72 18.22
C ASP A 240 6.55 21.23 18.15
N ASP A 241 7.63 21.98 18.32
CA ASP A 241 7.61 23.44 18.27
C ASP A 241 7.19 23.96 16.90
N GLN A 242 7.68 23.32 15.83
CA GLN A 242 7.29 23.67 14.47
C GLN A 242 5.81 23.37 14.21
N LEU A 243 5.32 22.19 14.64
CA LEU A 243 3.90 21.87 14.49
C LEU A 243 2.99 22.76 15.34
N ARG A 244 3.42 23.15 16.55
CA ARG A 244 2.72 24.12 17.39
C ARG A 244 2.63 25.48 16.70
N GLU A 245 3.73 25.92 16.09
CA GLU A 245 3.76 27.17 15.33
C GLU A 245 2.83 27.13 14.11
N LEU A 246 2.85 26.04 13.33
CA LEU A 246 1.95 25.86 12.20
C LEU A 246 0.48 25.86 12.62
N ARG A 247 0.14 25.32 13.81
CA ARG A 247 -1.20 25.44 14.39
C ARG A 247 -1.53 26.88 14.78
N ARG A 248 -0.58 27.59 15.40
CA ARG A 248 -0.74 28.98 15.84
C ARG A 248 -1.03 29.94 14.68
N VAL A 249 -0.35 29.74 13.54
CA VAL A 249 -0.59 30.55 12.33
C VAL A 249 -1.76 30.02 11.48
N GLY A 250 -2.41 28.94 11.92
CA GLY A 250 -3.59 28.38 11.28
C GLY A 250 -3.31 27.65 9.96
N VAL A 251 -2.07 27.20 9.73
CA VAL A 251 -1.74 26.29 8.61
C VAL A 251 -2.24 24.89 8.94
N VAL A 252 -1.93 24.39 10.14
CA VAL A 252 -2.47 23.13 10.65
C VAL A 252 -3.72 23.42 11.47
N MET A 253 -4.80 22.70 11.22
CA MET A 253 -6.06 22.85 11.92
C MET A 253 -5.94 22.37 13.37
N ALA A 254 -6.37 23.20 14.32
CA ALA A 254 -6.20 22.96 15.75
C ALA A 254 -7.39 22.26 16.40
N ASP A 255 -8.61 22.57 15.95
CA ASP A 255 -9.85 21.99 16.48
C ASP A 255 -10.05 20.59 15.90
N ARG A 256 -10.10 19.55 16.75
CA ARG A 256 -10.27 18.17 16.31
C ARG A 256 -11.73 17.75 16.17
N ASP A 257 -12.65 18.52 16.75
CA ASP A 257 -14.08 18.21 16.79
C ASP A 257 -14.86 18.89 15.65
N LYS A 258 -14.22 19.86 14.98
CA LYS A 258 -14.75 20.51 13.79
C LYS A 258 -14.73 19.55 12.57
N GLY A 259 -15.80 19.57 11.79
CA GLY A 259 -15.84 18.93 10.47
C GLY A 259 -15.00 19.72 9.45
N TYR A 260 -14.10 19.02 8.75
CA TYR A 260 -13.26 19.58 7.70
C TYR A 260 -13.54 18.92 6.37
N SER A 261 -13.37 19.68 5.29
CA SER A 261 -13.67 19.18 3.95
C SER A 261 -12.77 19.77 2.88
N TYR A 262 -12.44 18.95 1.90
CA TYR A 262 -11.88 19.39 0.63
C TYR A 262 -12.90 20.24 -0.16
N PRO A 263 -12.52 21.33 -0.85
CA PRO A 263 -11.15 21.72 -1.21
C PRO A 263 -10.46 22.71 -0.26
N ASP A 264 -11.19 23.30 0.68
CA ASP A 264 -10.68 24.36 1.56
C ASP A 264 -9.62 23.82 2.53
N GLN A 265 -9.75 22.55 2.90
CA GLN A 265 -8.77 21.82 3.69
C GLN A 265 -8.27 20.59 2.94
N ASP A 266 -7.10 20.09 3.36
CA ASP A 266 -6.55 18.83 2.88
C ASP A 266 -5.90 18.04 4.04
N GLN A 267 -5.63 16.76 3.81
CA GLN A 267 -4.87 15.91 4.73
C GLN A 267 -3.43 15.79 4.24
N VAL A 268 -2.48 16.10 5.11
CA VAL A 268 -1.06 16.11 4.78
C VAL A 268 -0.27 15.34 5.83
N TYR A 269 0.66 14.50 5.37
CA TYR A 269 1.58 13.76 6.23
C TYR A 269 2.77 14.63 6.66
N PHE A 270 2.94 14.82 7.96
CA PHE A 270 4.10 15.47 8.56
C PHE A 270 5.03 14.45 9.17
N ARG A 271 6.24 14.32 8.63
CA ARG A 271 7.23 13.39 9.21
C ARG A 271 7.68 13.88 10.57
N ARG A 272 7.62 13.00 11.57
CA ARG A 272 8.03 13.23 12.96
C ARG A 272 9.37 12.60 13.27
N CYS A 273 9.71 11.53 12.56
CA CYS A 273 10.96 10.81 12.72
C CYS A 273 11.47 10.27 11.37
N ALA A 274 12.76 10.47 11.11
CA ALA A 274 13.43 9.95 9.93
C ALA A 274 13.62 8.43 10.01
N GLY A 275 13.65 7.77 8.86
CA GLY A 275 13.87 6.33 8.74
C GLY A 275 12.68 5.58 8.14
N ASP A 276 12.85 4.26 8.04
CA ASP A 276 11.84 3.36 7.49
C ASP A 276 10.71 3.12 8.48
N GLY A 277 9.49 3.03 7.96
CA GLY A 277 8.30 2.72 8.75
C GLY A 277 8.12 1.22 9.00
N ILE A 278 6.86 0.84 9.12
CA ILE A 278 6.41 -0.54 9.30
C ILE A 278 6.28 -1.24 7.93
N SER A 279 6.38 -2.57 7.92
CA SER A 279 6.10 -3.44 6.79
C SER A 279 4.69 -4.01 6.93
N ASP A 280 3.79 -3.60 6.04
CA ASP A 280 2.38 -4.05 6.07
C ASP A 280 2.30 -5.57 5.91
N ASP A 281 3.11 -6.18 5.04
CA ASP A 281 3.17 -7.63 4.87
C ASP A 281 3.58 -8.35 6.18
N MET A 282 4.55 -7.81 6.93
CA MET A 282 4.94 -8.38 8.23
C MET A 282 3.85 -8.19 9.28
N ALA A 283 3.13 -7.05 9.25
CA ALA A 283 2.00 -6.80 10.12
C ALA A 283 0.86 -7.81 9.87
N MET A 284 0.48 -8.02 8.59
CA MET A 284 -0.51 -9.02 8.21
C MET A 284 -0.12 -10.43 8.67
N LEU A 285 1.15 -10.80 8.47
CA LEU A 285 1.65 -12.11 8.91
C LEU A 285 1.59 -12.26 10.43
N PHE A 286 2.02 -11.25 11.19
CA PHE A 286 1.99 -11.28 12.65
C PHE A 286 0.56 -11.42 13.17
N ILE A 287 -0.36 -10.60 12.66
CA ILE A 287 -1.76 -10.61 13.07
C ILE A 287 -2.40 -11.97 12.73
N GLY A 288 -2.14 -12.50 11.53
CA GLY A 288 -2.64 -13.81 11.13
C GLY A 288 -2.08 -14.97 11.95
N ALA A 289 -0.81 -14.92 12.33
CA ALA A 289 -0.18 -15.94 13.16
C ALA A 289 -0.70 -15.94 14.61
N MET A 290 -0.94 -14.75 15.16
CA MET A 290 -1.35 -14.58 16.56
C MET A 290 -2.86 -14.72 16.78
N TYR A 291 -3.67 -14.29 15.81
CA TYR A 291 -5.12 -14.11 15.98
C TYR A 291 -5.95 -14.77 14.88
N GLY A 292 -5.32 -15.48 13.94
CA GLY A 292 -5.98 -16.24 12.89
C GLY A 292 -6.37 -15.44 11.64
N TYR A 293 -6.99 -16.13 10.69
CA TYR A 293 -7.30 -15.61 9.36
C TYR A 293 -8.22 -14.38 9.41
N ASP A 294 -9.25 -14.41 10.25
CA ASP A 294 -10.27 -13.36 10.31
C ASP A 294 -9.66 -12.04 10.80
N ALA A 295 -8.74 -12.10 11.76
CA ALA A 295 -7.96 -10.94 12.17
C ALA A 295 -7.02 -10.44 11.07
N MET A 296 -6.40 -11.34 10.30
CA MET A 296 -5.59 -10.95 9.14
C MET A 296 -6.45 -10.26 8.06
N LEU A 297 -7.69 -10.71 7.85
CA LEU A 297 -8.64 -10.02 6.96
C LEU A 297 -9.04 -8.65 7.52
N GLY A 298 -9.24 -8.53 8.83
CA GLY A 298 -9.47 -7.25 9.50
C GLY A 298 -8.33 -6.26 9.25
N ALA A 299 -7.08 -6.71 9.43
CA ALA A 299 -5.90 -5.89 9.15
C ALA A 299 -5.83 -5.48 7.67
N PHE A 300 -6.10 -6.41 6.75
CA PHE A 300 -6.12 -6.15 5.31
C PHE A 300 -7.16 -5.10 4.92
N VAL A 301 -8.36 -5.16 5.52
CA VAL A 301 -9.41 -4.18 5.31
C VAL A 301 -9.00 -2.82 5.88
N MET A 302 -8.26 -2.78 6.99
CA MET A 302 -7.73 -1.51 7.53
C MET A 302 -6.69 -0.86 6.62
N ASP A 303 -5.77 -1.65 6.01
CA ASP A 303 -4.83 -1.14 5.00
C ASP A 303 -5.56 -0.56 3.76
N ALA A 304 -6.71 -1.15 3.41
CA ALA A 304 -7.58 -0.58 2.39
C ALA A 304 -8.14 0.79 2.83
N ILE A 305 -8.54 0.95 4.09
CA ILE A 305 -9.04 2.21 4.64
C ILE A 305 -7.96 3.30 4.53
N ASP A 306 -6.74 3.06 5.03
CA ASP A 306 -5.60 4.01 4.87
C ASP A 306 -5.36 4.35 3.39
N SER A 307 -5.46 3.35 2.52
CA SER A 307 -5.28 3.55 1.08
C SER A 307 -6.34 4.47 0.46
N TYR A 308 -7.61 4.35 0.83
CA TYR A 308 -8.70 5.15 0.25
C TYR A 308 -8.83 6.53 0.90
N ASP A 309 -8.55 6.64 2.20
CA ASP A 309 -8.74 7.86 3.02
C ASP A 309 -7.84 9.03 2.60
N LYS A 310 -6.68 8.75 2.00
CA LYS A 310 -5.72 9.77 1.51
C LYS A 310 -6.33 10.84 0.60
N TYR A 311 -7.39 10.51 -0.15
CA TYR A 311 -8.04 11.42 -1.09
C TYR A 311 -9.56 11.32 -1.02
N VAL A 312 -10.14 11.88 0.05
CA VAL A 312 -11.59 11.95 0.28
C VAL A 312 -12.08 13.40 0.31
N VAL A 313 -13.40 13.59 0.45
CA VAL A 313 -14.02 14.91 0.62
C VAL A 313 -14.03 15.29 2.10
N ASP A 314 -14.65 14.45 2.93
CA ASP A 314 -14.77 14.68 4.37
C ASP A 314 -13.53 14.15 5.08
N LEU A 315 -12.84 15.03 5.81
CA LEU A 315 -11.53 14.73 6.38
C LEU A 315 -11.64 14.38 7.86
N VAL A 316 -10.88 13.40 8.29
CA VAL A 316 -10.85 12.92 9.68
C VAL A 316 -9.48 13.16 10.29
N TRP A 317 -9.45 13.67 11.52
CA TRP A 317 -8.20 14.00 12.19
C TRP A 317 -7.40 12.73 12.53
N GLY A 318 -6.17 12.67 12.02
CA GLY A 318 -5.28 11.51 12.19
C GLY A 318 -5.55 10.34 11.24
N GLY A 319 -6.44 10.51 10.25
CA GLY A 319 -6.85 9.44 9.34
C GLY A 319 -8.04 8.62 9.85
N LEU A 320 -8.83 8.11 8.93
CA LEU A 320 -10.04 7.34 9.23
C LEU A 320 -9.72 5.98 9.88
N ASP A 321 -8.60 5.36 9.50
CA ASP A 321 -8.11 4.11 10.06
C ASP A 321 -7.88 4.20 11.58
N THR A 322 -7.11 5.20 12.01
CA THR A 322 -6.83 5.48 13.42
C THR A 322 -8.12 5.90 14.15
N HIS A 323 -8.96 6.70 13.51
CA HIS A 323 -10.25 7.12 14.09
C HIS A 323 -11.19 5.93 14.34
N LEU A 324 -11.31 5.01 13.37
CA LEU A 324 -12.13 3.82 13.49
C LEU A 324 -11.59 2.89 14.58
N ALA A 325 -10.27 2.65 14.61
CA ALA A 325 -9.64 1.83 15.66
C ALA A 325 -9.89 2.38 17.07
N ARG A 326 -9.73 3.70 17.27
CA ARG A 326 -10.06 4.37 18.54
C ARG A 326 -11.54 4.26 18.89
N THR A 327 -12.41 4.39 17.89
CA THR A 327 -13.86 4.27 18.10
C THR A 327 -14.24 2.86 18.53
N ILE A 328 -13.70 1.83 17.88
CA ILE A 328 -13.91 0.43 18.27
C ILE A 328 -13.44 0.21 19.72
N GLN A 329 -12.21 0.60 20.06
CA GLN A 329 -11.68 0.45 21.43
C GLN A 329 -12.56 1.13 22.48
N LYS A 330 -13.00 2.37 22.21
CA LYS A 330 -13.88 3.10 23.11
C LYS A 330 -15.21 2.37 23.31
N ARG A 331 -15.81 1.85 22.24
CA ARG A 331 -17.06 1.08 22.34
C ARG A 331 -16.88 -0.20 23.16
N PHE A 332 -15.77 -0.92 22.98
CA PHE A 332 -15.49 -2.10 23.81
C PHE A 332 -15.24 -1.74 25.27
N LEU A 333 -14.56 -0.63 25.55
CA LEU A 333 -14.41 -0.13 26.91
C LEU A 333 -15.77 0.18 27.55
N ASP A 334 -16.67 0.84 26.82
CA ASP A 334 -18.03 1.16 27.29
C ASP A 334 -18.88 -0.10 27.52
N LEU A 335 -18.73 -1.13 26.67
CA LEU A 335 -19.55 -2.35 26.69
C LEU A 335 -19.04 -3.43 27.66
N GLU A 336 -17.73 -3.61 27.74
CA GLU A 336 -17.07 -4.73 28.44
C GLU A 336 -16.20 -4.27 29.62
N GLY A 337 -16.03 -2.96 29.81
CA GLY A 337 -15.15 -2.40 30.85
C GLY A 337 -13.65 -2.52 30.54
N ALA A 338 -13.29 -2.99 29.35
CA ALA A 338 -11.92 -3.11 28.87
C ALA A 338 -11.83 -2.87 27.35
N PRO A 339 -10.70 -2.38 26.83
CA PRO A 339 -10.49 -2.30 25.39
C PRO A 339 -10.47 -3.69 24.75
N LEU A 340 -10.85 -3.80 23.47
CA LEU A 340 -10.78 -5.04 22.69
C LEU A 340 -9.35 -5.57 22.61
N VAL A 341 -8.40 -4.65 22.41
CA VAL A 341 -6.96 -4.95 22.29
C VAL A 341 -6.20 -4.14 23.33
N ASP A 342 -5.33 -4.76 24.10
CA ASP A 342 -4.46 -4.03 25.02
C ASP A 342 -3.29 -3.34 24.28
N ASP A 343 -2.75 -2.27 24.87
CA ASP A 343 -1.63 -1.52 24.26
C ASP A 343 -0.39 -2.38 24.02
N ARG A 344 -0.13 -3.37 24.89
CA ARG A 344 1.04 -4.24 24.75
C ARG A 344 1.02 -4.98 23.42
N ARG A 345 -0.13 -5.51 23.00
CA ARG A 345 -0.28 -6.20 21.69
C ARG A 345 -0.02 -5.27 20.51
N ILE A 346 -0.44 -4.02 20.59
CA ILE A 346 -0.17 -3.00 19.55
C ILE A 346 1.34 -2.75 19.47
N LEU A 347 2.00 -2.56 20.61
CA LEU A 347 3.44 -2.30 20.66
C LEU A 347 4.27 -3.51 20.19
N GLU A 348 3.84 -4.73 20.50
CA GLU A 348 4.44 -5.99 20.02
C GLU A 348 4.34 -6.09 18.48
N LEU A 349 3.17 -5.79 17.90
CA LEU A 349 2.99 -5.73 16.45
C LEU A 349 3.95 -4.73 15.80
N ILE A 350 4.02 -3.50 16.32
CA ILE A 350 4.91 -2.46 15.80
C ILE A 350 6.38 -2.89 15.89
N HIS A 351 6.77 -3.52 17.01
CA HIS A 351 8.12 -4.07 17.20
C HIS A 351 8.46 -5.14 16.17
N PHE A 352 7.56 -6.09 15.96
CA PHE A 352 7.75 -7.17 15.00
C PHE A 352 7.78 -6.68 13.54
N ALA A 353 6.85 -5.80 13.19
CA ALA A 353 6.59 -5.42 11.81
C ALA A 353 7.47 -4.26 11.30
N ALA A 354 8.25 -3.60 12.16
CA ALA A 354 9.19 -2.56 11.75
C ALA A 354 10.14 -3.06 10.63
N LYS A 355 10.36 -2.26 9.59
CA LYS A 355 11.24 -2.62 8.46
C LYS A 355 12.68 -2.89 8.90
N ARG A 356 13.17 -2.09 9.85
CA ARG A 356 14.50 -2.19 10.45
C ARG A 356 14.60 -3.17 11.63
N GLN A 357 13.55 -3.94 11.90
CA GLN A 357 13.67 -5.09 12.80
C GLN A 357 14.61 -6.13 12.17
N GLU A 358 15.49 -6.77 12.93
CA GLU A 358 16.44 -7.75 12.37
C GLU A 358 15.86 -9.17 12.39
N PRO A 359 15.90 -9.95 11.29
CA PRO A 359 16.45 -9.58 9.97
C PRO A 359 15.62 -8.51 9.24
N PHE A 360 16.32 -7.52 8.65
CA PHE A 360 15.69 -6.38 7.97
C PHE A 360 14.87 -6.78 6.74
N THR A 361 13.84 -6.00 6.44
CA THR A 361 13.09 -6.07 5.18
C THR A 361 12.77 -4.68 4.67
N THR A 362 12.84 -4.49 3.36
CA THR A 362 12.37 -3.28 2.68
C THR A 362 10.99 -3.48 2.05
N LEU A 363 10.33 -4.60 2.33
CA LEU A 363 9.01 -4.91 1.79
C LEU A 363 7.92 -4.08 2.49
N SER A 364 7.07 -3.47 1.68
CA SER A 364 5.69 -3.09 2.02
C SER A 364 4.87 -3.26 0.75
N SER A 365 3.74 -3.92 0.88
CA SER A 365 2.68 -3.99 -0.10
C SER A 365 1.63 -2.95 0.27
N SER A 366 1.21 -2.15 -0.71
CA SER A 366 -0.02 -1.37 -0.57
C SER A 366 -1.23 -2.25 -0.83
N HIS A 367 -2.44 -1.76 -0.50
CA HIS A 367 -3.70 -2.43 -0.83
C HIS A 367 -3.76 -2.97 -2.27
N ARG A 368 -3.32 -2.16 -3.26
CA ARG A 368 -3.22 -2.59 -4.67
C ARG A 368 -2.41 -3.88 -4.84
N ARG A 369 -1.26 -3.99 -4.15
CA ARG A 369 -0.38 -5.18 -4.23
C ARG A 369 -0.96 -6.38 -3.52
N PHE A 370 -1.72 -6.16 -2.44
CA PHE A 370 -2.38 -7.24 -1.72
C PHE A 370 -3.45 -7.93 -2.56
N ILE A 371 -4.18 -7.19 -3.42
CA ILE A 371 -5.25 -7.72 -4.29
C ILE A 371 -4.79 -8.07 -5.72
N GLN A 372 -3.52 -7.84 -6.05
CA GLN A 372 -2.96 -8.15 -7.37
C GLN A 372 -2.63 -9.63 -7.49
N LEU A 373 -2.96 -10.24 -8.65
CA LEU A 373 -2.49 -11.58 -9.01
C LEU A 373 -1.15 -11.45 -9.75
N GLU A 374 -0.10 -11.95 -9.11
CA GLU A 374 1.26 -11.94 -9.63
C GLU A 374 1.54 -13.21 -10.42
N ASN A 375 2.01 -13.15 -11.66
CA ASN A 375 2.34 -14.36 -12.42
C ASN A 375 3.54 -15.10 -11.78
N PRO A 376 3.46 -16.42 -11.49
CA PRO A 376 2.45 -17.40 -11.92
C PRO A 376 1.39 -17.77 -10.86
N ALA A 377 1.23 -16.98 -9.80
CA ALA A 377 0.17 -17.18 -8.83
C ALA A 377 -1.22 -17.02 -9.45
N ASN A 378 -2.14 -17.85 -8.98
CA ASN A 378 -3.58 -17.78 -9.24
C ASN A 378 -4.33 -17.24 -8.01
N VAL A 379 -3.61 -16.80 -6.98
CA VAL A 379 -4.15 -16.18 -5.78
C VAL A 379 -3.48 -14.83 -5.56
N PRO A 380 -4.18 -13.86 -4.99
CA PRO A 380 -3.60 -12.58 -4.63
C PRO A 380 -2.56 -12.72 -3.51
N THR A 381 -1.70 -11.71 -3.39
CA THR A 381 -0.59 -11.69 -2.42
C THR A 381 -1.05 -11.98 -0.99
N LEU A 382 -2.17 -11.40 -0.56
CA LEU A 382 -2.72 -11.63 0.79
C LEU A 382 -2.98 -13.12 1.07
N LEU A 383 -3.63 -13.82 0.13
CA LEU A 383 -3.91 -15.25 0.28
C LEU A 383 -2.62 -16.08 0.19
N ASN A 384 -1.62 -15.62 -0.57
CA ASN A 384 -0.30 -16.26 -0.58
C ASN A 384 0.41 -16.15 0.80
N HIS A 385 0.22 -15.04 1.52
CA HIS A 385 0.69 -14.90 2.91
C HIS A 385 -0.05 -15.83 3.86
N TRP A 386 -1.36 -15.97 3.72
CA TRP A 386 -2.12 -16.90 4.56
C TRP A 386 -1.68 -18.35 4.35
N ARG A 387 -1.43 -18.76 3.10
CA ARG A 387 -0.87 -20.09 2.79
C ARG A 387 0.48 -20.33 3.46
N PHE A 388 1.35 -19.32 3.52
CA PHE A 388 2.61 -19.40 4.26
C PHE A 388 2.36 -19.71 5.75
N LEU A 389 1.45 -18.99 6.41
CA LEU A 389 1.12 -19.22 7.82
C LEU A 389 0.52 -20.61 8.08
N GLN A 390 -0.26 -21.13 7.13
CA GLN A 390 -0.80 -22.50 7.18
C GLN A 390 0.25 -23.58 6.93
N GLY A 391 1.48 -23.21 6.57
CA GLY A 391 2.52 -24.14 6.15
C GLY A 391 2.20 -24.87 4.83
N GLN A 392 1.33 -24.27 4.00
CA GLN A 392 1.03 -24.79 2.67
C GLN A 392 2.08 -24.31 1.66
N PRO A 393 2.28 -25.02 0.55
CA PRO A 393 3.16 -24.57 -0.51
C PRO A 393 2.73 -23.22 -1.10
N VAL A 394 3.63 -22.23 -1.09
CA VAL A 394 3.38 -20.87 -1.59
C VAL A 394 3.87 -20.67 -3.02
N TYR A 395 3.36 -19.63 -3.69
CA TYR A 395 3.85 -19.20 -4.99
C TYR A 395 5.15 -18.41 -4.86
N ASP A 396 6.10 -18.71 -5.75
CA ASP A 396 7.38 -17.99 -5.89
C ASP A 396 7.21 -16.75 -6.79
N ILE A 397 6.56 -15.73 -6.24
CA ILE A 397 6.25 -14.46 -6.89
C ILE A 397 7.12 -13.32 -6.34
N LYS A 398 7.07 -12.16 -6.98
CA LYS A 398 7.68 -10.93 -6.46
C LYS A 398 6.63 -10.16 -5.67
N LEU A 399 6.99 -9.72 -4.47
CA LEU A 399 6.10 -9.09 -3.52
C LEU A 399 6.31 -7.58 -3.44
N GLY A 400 5.21 -6.88 -3.14
CA GLY A 400 5.16 -5.45 -2.84
C GLY A 400 5.72 -4.54 -3.92
N TYR A 401 5.91 -3.27 -3.54
CA TYR A 401 6.46 -2.26 -4.44
C TYR A 401 7.92 -2.57 -4.82
N SER A 402 8.73 -2.99 -3.84
CA SER A 402 10.14 -3.32 -4.01
C SER A 402 10.40 -4.60 -4.83
N ARG A 403 9.34 -5.33 -5.22
CA ARG A 403 9.40 -6.56 -6.03
C ARG A 403 10.35 -7.63 -5.45
N ILE A 404 10.34 -7.77 -4.12
CA ILE A 404 11.20 -8.71 -3.39
C ILE A 404 10.74 -10.15 -3.66
N PRO A 405 11.64 -11.10 -3.97
CA PRO A 405 11.25 -12.50 -4.15
C PRO A 405 10.59 -13.08 -2.89
N ALA A 406 9.47 -13.80 -3.05
CA ALA A 406 8.75 -14.42 -1.94
C ALA A 406 9.64 -15.36 -1.11
N ARG A 407 10.59 -16.07 -1.75
CA ARG A 407 11.61 -16.88 -1.06
C ARG A 407 12.41 -16.09 -0.02
N GLN A 408 12.86 -14.90 -0.40
CA GLN A 408 13.65 -14.06 0.48
C GLN A 408 12.77 -13.51 1.61
N PHE A 409 11.57 -13.03 1.28
CA PHE A 409 10.68 -12.45 2.25
C PHE A 409 10.20 -13.47 3.29
N TYR A 410 9.70 -14.64 2.89
CA TYR A 410 9.21 -15.63 3.84
C TYR A 410 10.31 -16.26 4.69
N ALA A 411 11.53 -16.38 4.17
CA ALA A 411 12.68 -16.75 5.00
C ALA A 411 12.95 -15.70 6.10
N THR A 412 12.85 -14.40 5.75
CA THR A 412 12.98 -13.29 6.70
C THR A 412 11.86 -13.31 7.73
N ALA A 413 10.60 -13.50 7.29
CA ALA A 413 9.44 -13.57 8.17
C ALA A 413 9.55 -14.72 9.15
N ARG A 414 9.94 -15.92 8.69
CA ARG A 414 10.16 -17.08 9.57
C ARG A 414 11.20 -16.78 10.65
N GLN A 415 12.35 -16.20 10.27
CA GLN A 415 13.40 -15.85 11.23
C GLN A 415 12.89 -14.87 12.30
N ARG A 416 12.07 -13.88 11.91
CA ARG A 416 11.42 -12.98 12.88
C ARG A 416 10.44 -13.71 13.79
N PHE A 417 9.62 -14.62 13.26
CA PHE A 417 8.74 -15.44 14.08
C PHE A 417 9.51 -16.27 15.11
N THR A 418 10.57 -16.97 14.67
CA THR A 418 11.43 -17.73 15.58
C THR A 418 12.05 -16.83 16.65
N ALA A 419 12.54 -15.64 16.29
CA ALA A 419 13.11 -14.71 17.24
C ALA A 419 12.07 -14.12 18.22
N PHE A 420 10.82 -14.00 17.79
CA PHE A 420 9.68 -13.62 18.64
C PHE A 420 9.20 -14.78 19.53
N GLY A 421 9.65 -16.01 19.28
CA GLY A 421 9.27 -17.20 20.05
C GLY A 421 8.06 -17.96 19.47
N LEU A 422 7.74 -17.76 18.19
CA LEU A 422 6.69 -18.48 17.47
C LEU A 422 7.30 -19.47 16.48
N ASP A 423 6.79 -20.70 16.50
CA ASP A 423 7.18 -21.72 15.53
C ASP A 423 6.32 -21.63 14.27
N VAL A 424 6.94 -21.28 13.15
CA VAL A 424 6.32 -21.24 11.83
C VAL A 424 7.14 -22.14 10.90
N LYS A 425 6.43 -22.99 10.16
CA LYS A 425 7.04 -23.97 9.24
C LYS A 425 7.89 -23.29 8.18
N ASP A 426 8.90 -24.02 7.70
CA ASP A 426 9.68 -23.58 6.56
C ASP A 426 8.80 -23.39 5.32
N PRO A 427 8.99 -22.29 4.56
CA PRO A 427 8.18 -22.04 3.37
C PRO A 427 8.52 -23.06 2.28
N GLU A 428 7.53 -23.87 1.92
CA GLU A 428 7.59 -24.71 0.73
C GLU A 428 7.09 -23.93 -0.48
N PHE A 429 7.70 -24.13 -1.65
CA PHE A 429 7.35 -23.40 -2.87
C PHE A 429 6.81 -24.35 -3.93
N LEU A 430 5.70 -23.96 -4.54
CA LEU A 430 5.13 -24.66 -5.68
C LEU A 430 6.17 -24.75 -6.80
N LYS A 431 6.38 -25.96 -7.32
CA LYS A 431 7.27 -26.19 -8.47
C LYS A 431 6.72 -25.40 -9.65
N LYS A 432 7.59 -24.65 -10.34
CA LYS A 432 7.21 -24.02 -11.60
C LYS A 432 6.74 -25.11 -12.55
N PRO A 433 5.55 -24.98 -13.18
CA PRO A 433 5.14 -25.93 -14.20
C PRO A 433 6.23 -25.96 -15.27
N GLU A 434 6.81 -27.13 -15.52
CA GLU A 434 7.76 -27.32 -16.61
C GLU A 434 7.09 -26.81 -17.89
N ARG A 435 7.68 -25.81 -18.54
CA ARG A 435 7.16 -25.33 -19.81
C ARG A 435 7.14 -26.52 -20.77
N ALA A 436 5.97 -26.82 -21.34
CA ALA A 436 5.75 -27.96 -22.24
C ALA A 436 6.67 -28.01 -23.48
N GLY A 437 7.52 -26.98 -23.70
CA GLY A 437 8.53 -26.95 -24.75
C GLY A 437 9.87 -27.62 -24.40
N ASP A 438 10.24 -27.80 -23.13
CA ASP A 438 11.59 -28.30 -22.79
C ASP A 438 11.71 -29.83 -22.94
N ARG A 439 10.60 -30.57 -22.84
CA ARG A 439 10.57 -32.01 -23.14
C ARG A 439 10.82 -32.35 -24.61
N SER A 440 10.76 -31.36 -25.51
CA SER A 440 11.08 -31.55 -26.93
C SER A 440 12.60 -31.57 -27.21
N ARG A 441 13.43 -31.03 -26.30
CA ARG A 441 14.90 -31.04 -26.44
C ARG A 441 15.52 -32.33 -25.95
N GLU A 442 15.00 -32.95 -24.88
CA GLU A 442 15.50 -34.25 -24.43
C GLU A 442 15.17 -35.40 -25.40
N ARG A 443 14.08 -35.30 -26.18
CA ARG A 443 13.78 -36.28 -27.23
C ARG A 443 14.66 -36.17 -28.48
N LYS A 444 15.38 -35.06 -28.69
CA LYS A 444 16.31 -34.90 -29.83
C LYS A 444 17.75 -35.35 -29.55
N HIS A 445 18.11 -35.64 -28.30
CA HIS A 445 19.41 -36.24 -27.95
C HIS A 445 19.35 -37.75 -27.68
N ARG A 446 18.18 -38.38 -27.87
CA ARG A 446 17.99 -39.83 -27.81
C ARG A 446 17.57 -40.45 -29.15
N ARG A 447 17.91 -39.81 -30.28
CA ARG A 447 17.77 -40.38 -31.61
C ARG A 447 19.05 -40.24 -32.40
#